data_AF-A0A1V4RVV0-F1
#
_entry.id   AF-A0A1V4RVV0-F1
#
_cell.length_a   1.000
_cell.length_b   1.000
_cell.length_c   1.000
_cell.angle_alpha   90.00
_cell.angle_beta   90.00
_cell.angle_gamma   90.00
#
_symmetry.space_group_name_H-M   'P 1'
#
loop_
_entity.id
_entity.type
_entity.pdbx_description
1 polymer ?
#
loop_
_entity_poly.entity_id
_entity_poly.type
_entity_poly.pdbx_seq_one_letter_code
_entity_poly.pdbx_strand_id
1 'polypeptide(L)'
;MAGLIYNAIGLKIPVVGIPAGVKIHSGVYATNPSRAASLTEMYLRGQVKSLREVEVMDIDEEAFRQEKISARLYGYLKAPLERRFT
;
A
#
# COMPACT_ATOMS: atom_id res chain seq x y z
N MET A 1 -0.59 -2.86 10.34
CA MET A 1 -0.78 -1.37 10.25
C MET A 1 -1.59 -0.93 9.03
N ALA A 2 -1.40 -1.55 7.86
CA ALA A 2 -2.21 -1.24 6.67
C ALA A 2 -3.67 -1.73 6.77
N GLY A 3 -3.97 -2.72 7.63
CA GLY A 3 -5.34 -3.16 7.89
C GLY A 3 -6.24 -2.11 8.56
N LEU A 4 -5.68 -1.23 9.40
CA LEU A 4 -6.43 -0.12 10.02
C LEU A 4 -6.92 0.88 8.97
N ILE A 5 -6.08 1.15 7.97
CA ILE A 5 -6.41 2.04 6.85
C ILE A 5 -7.51 1.39 6.00
N TYR A 6 -7.41 0.09 5.68
CA TYR A 6 -8.47 -0.64 4.98
C TYR A 6 -9.83 -0.52 5.68
N ASN A 7 -9.89 -0.75 7.01
CA ASN A 7 -11.15 -0.63 7.75
C ASN A 7 -11.74 0.79 7.72
N ALA A 8 -10.90 1.82 7.70
CA ALA A 8 -11.36 3.21 7.73
C ALA A 8 -11.89 3.70 6.37
N ILE A 9 -11.28 3.30 5.25
CA ILE A 9 -11.55 3.89 3.93
C ILE A 9 -11.95 2.89 2.83
N GLY A 10 -11.68 1.60 2.99
CA GLY A 10 -11.95 0.57 2.00
C GLY A 10 -11.42 0.94 0.60
N LEU A 11 -12.30 0.95 -0.40
CA LEU A 11 -11.99 1.29 -1.80
C LEU A 11 -12.46 2.69 -2.24
N LYS A 12 -12.85 3.54 -1.28
CA LYS A 12 -13.44 4.86 -1.56
C LYS A 12 -12.41 5.94 -1.83
N ILE A 13 -11.25 5.85 -1.19
CA ILE A 13 -10.18 6.86 -1.26
C ILE A 13 -8.90 6.18 -1.74
N PRO A 14 -8.20 6.75 -2.75
CA PRO A 14 -6.93 6.23 -3.19
C PRO A 14 -5.81 6.49 -2.17
N VAL A 15 -4.90 5.53 -2.03
CA VAL A 15 -3.82 5.51 -1.04
C VAL A 15 -2.47 5.38 -1.76
N VAL A 16 -1.45 6.06 -1.25
CA VAL A 16 -0.05 5.89 -1.67
C VAL A 16 0.77 5.42 -0.47
N GLY A 17 1.37 4.23 -0.56
CA GLY A 17 2.27 3.72 0.47
C GLY A 17 3.69 4.27 0.31
N ILE A 18 4.26 4.80 1.39
CA ILE A 18 5.66 5.26 1.46
C ILE A 18 6.50 4.21 2.21
N PRO A 19 7.53 3.61 1.59
CA PRO A 19 8.35 2.61 2.27
C PRO A 19 9.22 3.28 3.33
N ALA A 20 9.02 2.92 4.61
CA ALA A 20 9.72 3.51 5.75
C ALA A 20 10.81 2.58 6.35
N GLY A 21 11.40 1.70 5.55
CA GLY A 21 12.44 0.75 6.01
C GLY A 21 11.91 -0.51 6.70
N VAL A 22 10.60 -0.71 6.75
CA VAL A 22 9.94 -1.91 7.30
C VAL A 22 9.57 -2.83 6.14
N LYS A 23 9.93 -4.12 6.20
CA LYS A 23 9.63 -5.12 5.16
C LYS A 23 8.15 -5.47 5.12
N ILE A 24 7.32 -4.58 4.61
CA ILE A 24 5.92 -4.87 4.31
C ILE A 24 5.83 -5.21 2.82
N HIS A 25 5.65 -6.49 2.52
CA HIS A 25 5.39 -7.01 1.17
C HIS A 25 3.93 -6.74 0.80
N SER A 26 3.58 -5.47 0.58
CA SER A 26 2.26 -5.08 0.08
C SER A 26 2.48 -4.26 -1.20
N GLY A 27 1.71 -4.56 -2.25
CA GLY A 27 1.85 -3.86 -3.53
C GLY A 27 1.43 -2.38 -3.50
N VAL A 28 0.97 -1.87 -2.36
CA VAL A 28 0.53 -0.47 -2.17
C VAL A 28 1.73 0.50 -2.07
N TYR A 29 2.96 0.00 -1.91
CA TYR A 29 4.14 0.82 -1.69
C TYR A 29 4.86 1.20 -2.99
N ALA A 30 5.25 2.47 -3.11
CA ALA A 30 6.21 2.88 -4.13
C ALA A 30 7.59 2.26 -3.85
N THR A 31 8.40 2.07 -4.88
CA THR A 31 9.74 1.45 -4.77
C THR A 31 10.72 2.22 -3.86
N ASN A 32 10.52 3.53 -3.66
CA ASN A 32 11.22 4.33 -2.65
C ASN A 32 10.39 5.58 -2.26
N PRO A 33 10.75 6.31 -1.18
CA PRO A 33 9.98 7.47 -0.72
C PRO A 33 9.88 8.60 -1.75
N SER A 34 10.97 8.90 -2.47
CA SER A 34 10.96 9.93 -3.53
C SER A 34 9.97 9.60 -4.64
N ARG A 35 9.83 8.31 -4.98
CA ARG A 35 8.89 7.84 -5.99
C ARG A 35 7.45 7.89 -5.52
N ALA A 36 7.20 7.65 -4.23
CA ALA A 36 5.89 7.88 -3.64
C ALA A 36 5.50 9.36 -3.77
N ALA A 37 6.43 10.28 -3.44
CA ALA A 37 6.19 11.71 -3.56
C ALA A 37 5.88 12.14 -5.00
N SER A 38 6.66 11.69 -5.99
CA SER A 38 6.40 11.98 -7.40
C SER A 38 5.04 11.43 -7.87
N LEU A 39 4.69 10.21 -7.47
CA LEU A 39 3.40 9.60 -7.82
C LEU A 39 2.23 10.37 -7.21
N THR A 40 2.35 10.80 -5.95
CA THR A 40 1.34 11.65 -5.30
C THR A 40 1.19 12.98 -6.02
N GLU A 41 2.29 13.64 -6.39
CA GLU A 41 2.25 14.90 -7.14
C GLU A 41 1.56 14.72 -8.50
N MET A 42 1.93 13.70 -9.27
CA MET A 42 1.33 13.41 -10.57
C MET A 42 -0.17 13.11 -10.44
N TYR A 43 -0.58 12.39 -9.39
CA TYR A 43 -1.99 12.13 -9.12
C TYR A 43 -2.76 13.42 -8.81
N LEU A 44 -2.23 14.29 -7.94
CA LEU A 44 -2.85 15.57 -7.59
C LEU A 44 -2.93 16.53 -8.79
N ARG A 45 -2.00 16.43 -9.75
CA ARG A 45 -2.02 17.18 -11.01
C ARG A 45 -2.93 16.55 -12.07
N GLY A 46 -3.62 15.45 -11.77
CA GLY A 46 -4.51 14.75 -12.70
C GLY A 46 -3.80 14.01 -13.84
N GLN A 47 -2.49 13.78 -13.70
CA GLN A 47 -1.65 13.11 -14.71
C GLN A 47 -1.77 11.59 -14.61
N VAL A 48 -2.08 11.06 -13.42
CA VAL A 48 -2.36 9.62 -13.21
C VAL A 48 -3.87 9.43 -13.09
N LYS A 49 -4.48 8.80 -14.09
CA LYS A 49 -5.93 8.51 -14.10
C LYS A 49 -6.28 7.07 -13.72
N SER A 50 -5.31 6.16 -13.81
CA SER A 50 -5.52 4.75 -13.49
C SER A 50 -5.26 4.47 -12.01
N LEU A 51 -6.32 4.07 -11.31
CA LEU A 51 -6.23 3.45 -10.00
C LEU A 51 -6.24 1.92 -10.17
N ARG A 52 -5.45 1.22 -9.36
CA ARG A 52 -5.41 -0.24 -9.29
C ARG A 52 -5.69 -0.68 -7.88
N GLU A 53 -6.41 -1.78 -7.76
CA GLU A 53 -6.57 -2.47 -6.48
C GLU A 53 -5.29 -3.22 -6.18
N VAL A 54 -4.80 -3.06 -4.96
CA VAL A 54 -3.56 -3.66 -4.52
C VAL A 54 -3.72 -4.31 -3.17
N GLU A 55 -3.09 -5.48 -3.05
CA GLU A 55 -3.20 -6.35 -1.89
C GLU A 55 -2.53 -5.74 -0.68
N VAL A 56 -3.29 -5.66 0.40
CA VAL A 56 -2.81 -5.31 1.73
C VAL A 56 -2.55 -6.60 2.47
N MET A 57 -1.26 -6.93 2.57
CA MET A 57 -0.77 -8.01 3.40
C MET A 57 -0.41 -7.42 4.77
N ASP A 58 -0.96 -7.96 5.84
CA ASP A 58 -0.53 -7.63 7.20
C ASP A 58 0.06 -8.87 7.87
N ILE A 59 0.96 -8.66 8.82
CA ILE A 59 1.54 -9.74 9.60
C ILE A 59 0.51 -10.15 10.65
N ASP A 60 0.30 -11.45 10.78
CA ASP A 60 -0.52 -12.00 11.84
C ASP A 60 0.23 -11.81 13.18
N GLU A 61 -0.23 -10.84 13.97
CA GLU A 61 0.40 -10.48 15.25
C GLU A 61 0.32 -11.62 16.29
N GLU A 62 -0.68 -12.50 16.22
CA GLU A 62 -0.78 -13.68 17.08
C GLU A 62 0.23 -14.76 16.66
N ALA A 63 0.38 -15.00 15.35
CA ALA A 63 1.39 -15.90 14.82
C ALA A 63 2.81 -15.38 15.11
N PHE A 64 3.02 -14.07 15.00
CA PHE A 64 4.29 -13.42 15.35
C PHE A 64 4.65 -13.63 16.81
N ARG A 65 3.65 -13.60 17.71
CA ARG A 65 3.82 -13.88 19.14
C ARG A 65 4.21 -15.34 19.41
N GLN A 66 3.96 -16.25 18.47
CA GLN A 66 4.39 -17.65 18.49
C GLN A 66 5.64 -17.92 17.63
N GLU A 67 6.44 -16.90 17.32
CA GLU A 67 7.64 -16.99 16.45
C GLU A 67 7.35 -17.52 15.03
N LYS A 68 6.09 -17.49 14.60
CA LYS A 68 5.67 -17.89 13.25
C LYS A 68 5.43 -16.66 12.40
N ILE A 69 6.17 -16.54 11.30
CA ILE A 69 5.93 -15.49 10.31
C ILE A 69 4.80 -15.96 9.40
N SER A 70 3.59 -15.45 9.62
CA SER A 70 2.43 -15.65 8.75
C SER A 70 1.94 -14.30 8.25
N ALA A 71 1.95 -14.11 6.92
CA ALA A 71 1.37 -12.94 6.28
C ALA A 71 -0.01 -13.31 5.75
N ARG A 72 -1.05 -12.56 6.15
CA ARG A 72 -2.42 -12.80 5.72
C ARG A 72 -2.91 -11.64 4.85
N LEU A 73 -3.63 -11.98 3.78
CA LEU A 73 -4.35 -10.99 2.98
C LEU A 73 -5.46 -10.38 3.83
N TYR A 74 -5.34 -9.09 4.13
CA TYR A 74 -6.33 -8.35 4.90
C TYR A 74 -7.42 -7.76 3.99
N GLY A 75 -7.04 -7.34 2.79
CA GLY A 75 -7.97 -6.75 1.82
C GLY A 75 -7.25 -6.05 0.68
N TYR A 76 -7.99 -5.19 -0.01
CA TYR A 76 -7.52 -4.44 -1.17
C TYR A 76 -7.68 -2.93 -0.94
N LEU A 77 -6.69 -2.15 -1.35
CA LEU A 77 -6.76 -0.69 -1.40
C LEU A 77 -6.60 -0.22 -2.84
N LYS A 78 -7.22 0.91 -3.19
CA LYS A 78 -6.94 1.56 -4.48
C LYS A 78 -5.68 2.40 -4.36
N ALA A 79 -4.73 2.19 -5.26
CA ALA A 79 -3.53 3.02 -5.39
C ALA A 79 -3.40 3.54 -6.83
N PRO A 80 -2.92 4.78 -7.02
CA PRO A 80 -2.54 5.26 -8.34
C PRO A 80 -1.39 4.41 -8.88
N LEU A 81 -1.53 3.89 -10.10
CA LEU A 81 -0.50 3.09 -10.75
C LEU A 81 0.11 3.89 -11.89
N GLU A 82 1.43 4.03 -11.84
CA GLU A 82 2.24 4.55 -12.95
C GLU A 82 3.39 3.55 -13.19
N ARG A 83 3.42 2.92 -14.37
CA ARG A 83 4.36 1.82 -14.70
C ARG A 83 5.83 2.18 -14.52
N ARG A 84 6.12 3.48 -14.48
CA ARG A 84 7.47 3.96 -14.29
C ARG A 84 7.90 3.82 -12.82
N PHE A 85 6.99 3.82 -11.84
CA PHE A 85 7.26 4.00 -10.39
C PHE A 85 6.96 2.81 -9.46
N THR A 86 6.22 1.80 -9.94
CA THR A 86 6.02 0.50 -9.29
C THR A 86 6.99 -0.51 -9.87
#